data_AF-J9FAH8-F1
#
_entry.id   AF-J9FAH8-F1
#
_cell.length_a   1.000
_cell.length_b   1.000
_cell.length_c   1.000
_cell.angle_alpha   90.00
_cell.angle_beta   90.00
_cell.angle_gamma   90.00
#
_symmetry.space_group_name_H-M   'P 1'
#
loop_
_entity.id
_entity.type
_entity.pdbx_description
1 polymer ?
#
loop_
_entity_poly.entity_id
_entity_poly.type
_entity_poly.pdbx_seq_one_letter_code
_entity_poly.pdbx_strand_id
1 'polypeptide(L)'
;WHERDLSDLVLRDRNHPCVLVWSIGNEVLEQWSGADADELTLEEANLILNAGHDASTLAHGDNLSPNSLLTIHLADIIRRYDTTRPITAGCNEPSPDNHLFKSGALDLVGFNYHHQWVKDVPKNFPGKPFLFTESVSALQTRGYYRMPSDSVL
;
A
#
# COMPACT_ATOMS: atom_id res chain seq x y z
N TRP A 1 13.33 -6.89 -11.46
CA TRP A 1 13.72 -7.55 -10.19
C TRP A 1 12.53 -7.73 -9.27
N HIS A 2 11.62 -6.74 -9.18
CA HIS A 2 10.40 -6.79 -8.36
C HIS A 2 9.64 -8.12 -8.39
N GLU A 3 9.40 -8.71 -9.57
CA GLU A 3 8.70 -9.99 -9.65
C GLU A 3 9.46 -11.12 -8.95
N ARG A 4 10.76 -11.23 -9.20
CA ARG A 4 11.60 -12.25 -8.56
C ARG A 4 11.65 -12.04 -7.05
N ASP A 5 11.94 -10.82 -6.62
CA ASP A 5 12.14 -10.52 -5.20
C ASP A 5 10.86 -10.71 -4.38
N LEU A 6 9.71 -10.29 -4.92
CA LEU A 6 8.42 -10.46 -4.26
C LEU A 6 7.96 -11.92 -4.25
N SER A 7 8.21 -12.66 -5.35
CA SER A 7 7.95 -14.11 -5.39
C SER A 7 8.81 -14.85 -4.36
N ASP A 8 10.10 -14.54 -4.30
CA ASP A 8 11.04 -15.16 -3.36
C ASP A 8 10.67 -14.85 -1.90
N LEU A 9 10.23 -13.61 -1.60
CA LEU A 9 9.72 -13.22 -0.28
C LEU A 9 8.54 -14.11 0.15
N VAL A 10 7.52 -14.23 -0.70
CA VAL A 10 6.31 -14.99 -0.36
C VAL A 10 6.61 -16.48 -0.28
N LEU A 11 7.38 -17.03 -1.22
CA LEU A 11 7.75 -18.45 -1.21
C LEU A 11 8.54 -18.82 0.04
N ARG A 12 9.45 -17.94 0.50
CA ARG A 12 10.22 -18.12 1.73
C ARG A 12 9.32 -18.14 2.96
N ASP A 13 8.38 -17.19 3.05
CA ASP A 13 7.74 -16.86 4.33
C ASP A 13 6.30 -17.35 4.50
N ARG A 14 5.61 -17.80 3.44
CA ARG A 14 4.19 -18.20 3.49
C ARG A 14 3.84 -19.35 4.44
N ASN A 15 4.83 -20.08 4.96
CA ASN A 15 4.64 -21.13 5.97
C ASN A 15 4.88 -20.67 7.41
N HIS A 16 5.31 -19.41 7.62
CA HIS A 16 5.52 -18.88 8.96
C HIS A 16 4.17 -18.48 9.59
N PRO A 17 3.82 -19.01 10.78
CA PRO A 17 2.55 -18.69 11.43
C PRO A 17 2.50 -17.27 12.00
N CYS A 18 3.66 -16.62 12.17
CA CYS A 18 3.73 -15.22 12.60
C CYS A 18 3.47 -14.22 11.47
N VAL A 19 3.55 -14.63 10.21
CA VAL A 19 3.20 -13.77 9.07
C VAL A 19 1.70 -13.78 8.94
N LEU A 20 1.08 -12.61 9.08
CA LEU A 20 -0.38 -12.44 9.05
C LEU A 20 -0.86 -11.59 7.87
N VAL A 21 -0.02 -10.72 7.34
CA VAL A 21 -0.35 -9.75 6.29
C VAL A 21 0.86 -9.59 5.38
N TRP A 22 0.65 -9.44 4.08
CA TRP A 22 1.69 -9.04 3.12
C TRP A 22 1.60 -7.55 2.83
N SER A 23 2.70 -6.82 3.00
CA SER A 23 2.78 -5.41 2.57
C SER A 23 3.53 -5.31 1.24
N ILE A 24 2.93 -4.66 0.24
CA ILE A 24 3.57 -4.46 -1.07
C ILE A 24 4.40 -3.17 -1.15
N GLY A 25 4.34 -2.30 -0.15
CA GLY A 25 5.08 -1.05 -0.14
C GLY A 25 4.84 -0.21 1.12
N ASN A 26 5.72 0.77 1.33
CA ASN A 26 5.60 1.78 2.39
C ASN A 26 5.90 3.16 1.80
N GLU A 27 4.93 4.09 1.91
CA GLU A 27 5.01 5.48 1.48
C GLU A 27 5.53 5.65 0.05
N VAL A 28 5.13 4.73 -0.83
CA VAL A 28 5.52 4.76 -2.24
C VAL A 28 4.93 6.00 -2.91
N LEU A 29 5.68 6.63 -3.80
CA LEU A 29 5.28 7.90 -4.42
C LEU A 29 4.05 7.73 -5.34
N GLU A 30 3.88 6.52 -5.86
CA GLU A 30 2.79 6.10 -6.73
C GLU A 30 1.41 6.29 -6.10
N GLN A 31 1.33 6.50 -4.78
CA GLN A 31 0.08 6.82 -4.09
C GLN A 31 -0.49 8.21 -4.45
N TRP A 32 0.34 9.15 -4.91
CA TRP A 32 -0.05 10.53 -5.17
C TRP A 32 -0.39 10.77 -6.65
N SER A 33 -1.35 11.66 -6.91
CA SER A 33 -1.79 12.01 -8.27
C SER A 33 -1.01 13.16 -8.93
N GLY A 34 -0.11 13.82 -8.19
CA GLY A 34 0.63 15.00 -8.67
C GLY A 34 2.06 15.10 -8.15
N ALA A 35 2.59 14.02 -7.60
CA ALA A 35 4.03 13.91 -7.44
C ALA A 35 4.58 13.54 -8.82
N ASP A 36 5.59 14.28 -9.30
CA ASP A 36 6.39 13.96 -10.49
C ASP A 36 7.19 12.65 -10.27
N ALA A 37 6.51 11.58 -9.88
CA ALA A 37 7.05 10.24 -9.74
C ALA A 37 7.01 9.63 -11.13
N ASP A 38 8.16 9.63 -11.81
CA ASP A 38 8.44 9.01 -13.11
C ASP A 38 7.21 8.30 -13.68
N GLU A 39 6.36 9.06 -14.39
CA GLU A 39 5.12 8.54 -14.95
C GLU A 39 5.50 7.39 -15.87
N LEU A 40 5.24 6.15 -15.43
CA LEU A 40 5.30 4.98 -16.31
C LEU A 40 4.41 5.31 -17.50
N THR A 41 5.03 5.45 -18.67
CA THR A 41 4.30 5.70 -19.90
C THR A 41 3.29 4.56 -20.10
N LEU A 42 2.17 4.82 -20.78
CA LEU A 42 1.19 3.78 -21.09
C LEU A 42 1.83 2.55 -21.77
N GLU A 43 2.92 2.77 -22.51
CA GLU A 43 3.72 1.72 -23.14
C GLU A 43 4.51 0.89 -22.11
N GLU A 44 5.18 1.52 -21.15
CA GLU A 44 5.89 0.84 -20.06
C GLU A 44 4.94 0.11 -19.11
N ALA A 45 3.78 0.71 -18.80
CA ALA A 45 2.71 0.05 -18.06
C ALA A 45 2.22 -1.19 -18.81
N ASN A 46 1.96 -1.08 -20.11
CA ASN A 46 1.57 -2.22 -20.95
C ASN A 46 2.66 -3.29 -21.03
N LEU A 47 3.94 -2.94 -21.05
CA LEU A 47 5.04 -3.91 -21.04
C LEU A 47 5.08 -4.72 -19.74
N ILE A 48 4.84 -4.08 -18.59
CA ILE A 48 4.75 -4.75 -17.28
C ILE A 48 3.53 -5.69 -17.25
N LEU A 49 2.39 -5.26 -17.81
CA LEU A 49 1.12 -6.00 -17.76
C LEU A 49 1.04 -7.15 -18.77
N ASN A 50 1.60 -6.97 -19.98
CA ASN A 50 1.58 -7.98 -21.04
C ASN A 50 2.53 -9.17 -20.79
N ALA A 51 3.32 -9.14 -19.71
CA ALA A 51 4.14 -10.26 -19.28
C ALA A 51 3.33 -11.43 -18.68
N GLY A 52 1.99 -11.31 -18.56
CA GLY A 52 1.18 -12.36 -17.92
C GLY A 52 -0.27 -12.55 -18.37
N HIS A 53 -1.05 -11.56 -18.83
CA HIS A 53 -2.50 -11.75 -19.05
C HIS A 53 -3.09 -10.93 -20.23
N ASP A 54 -4.22 -11.42 -20.75
CA ASP A 54 -4.91 -11.07 -22.00
C ASP A 54 -5.34 -9.59 -22.13
N ALA A 55 -5.11 -9.01 -23.30
CA ALA A 55 -5.23 -7.57 -23.61
C ALA A 55 -6.68 -7.04 -23.68
N SER A 56 -7.67 -7.87 -23.36
CA SER A 56 -9.10 -7.58 -23.52
C SER A 56 -9.72 -6.75 -22.38
N THR A 57 -8.97 -6.44 -21.32
CA THR A 57 -9.46 -5.66 -20.16
C THR A 57 -9.32 -4.14 -20.30
N LEU A 58 -8.80 -3.65 -21.44
CA LEU A 58 -8.41 -2.24 -21.63
C LEU A 58 -9.51 -1.29 -22.15
N ALA A 59 -10.78 -1.66 -22.10
CA ALA A 59 -11.86 -0.75 -22.50
C ALA A 59 -13.05 -0.90 -21.58
N HIS A 60 -13.24 0.05 -20.64
CA HIS A 60 -14.52 0.69 -20.27
C HIS A 60 -14.36 1.59 -19.01
N GLY A 61 -14.44 2.92 -19.19
CA GLY A 61 -14.74 3.94 -18.15
C GLY A 61 -13.70 4.10 -17.03
N ASP A 62 -13.52 5.30 -16.46
CA ASP A 62 -12.71 5.52 -15.25
C ASP A 62 -11.35 4.77 -15.23
N ASN A 63 -10.55 4.95 -16.28
CA ASN A 63 -9.30 4.20 -16.46
C ASN A 63 -8.39 4.30 -15.22
N LEU A 64 -8.00 3.14 -14.68
CA LEU A 64 -7.00 3.03 -13.62
C LEU A 64 -5.68 3.66 -14.06
N SER A 65 -5.01 4.39 -13.16
CA SER A 65 -3.70 4.96 -13.45
C SER A 65 -2.64 3.85 -13.59
N PRO A 66 -1.52 4.09 -14.30
CA PRO A 66 -0.38 3.17 -14.32
C PRO A 66 0.04 2.70 -12.92
N ASN A 67 -0.01 3.61 -11.93
CA ASN A 67 0.28 3.33 -10.52
C ASN A 67 -0.73 2.37 -9.88
N SER A 68 -2.01 2.51 -10.22
CA SER A 68 -3.05 1.59 -9.78
C SER A 68 -2.85 0.20 -10.40
N LEU A 69 -2.44 0.14 -11.67
CA LEU A 69 -2.14 -1.10 -12.38
C LEU A 69 -0.88 -1.79 -11.83
N LEU A 70 0.15 -1.02 -11.48
CA LEU A 70 1.33 -1.54 -10.79
C LEU A 70 0.95 -2.14 -9.43
N THR A 71 0.05 -1.50 -8.69
CA THR A 71 -0.45 -2.02 -7.42
C THR A 71 -1.16 -3.37 -7.61
N ILE A 72 -2.00 -3.49 -8.64
CA ILE A 72 -2.65 -4.76 -9.02
C ILE A 72 -1.59 -5.82 -9.36
N HIS A 73 -0.61 -5.49 -10.19
CA HIS A 73 0.46 -6.41 -10.59
C HIS A 73 1.24 -6.97 -9.39
N LEU A 74 1.62 -6.11 -8.42
CA LEU A 74 2.32 -6.55 -7.22
C LEU A 74 1.44 -7.45 -6.33
N ALA A 75 0.16 -7.11 -6.18
CA ALA A 75 -0.78 -7.94 -5.44
C ALA A 75 -0.98 -9.31 -6.12
N ASP A 76 -1.10 -9.34 -7.45
CA ASP A 76 -1.23 -10.57 -8.24
C ASP A 76 -0.02 -11.49 -8.05
N ILE A 77 1.20 -10.94 -8.01
CA ILE A 77 2.41 -11.72 -7.72
C ILE A 77 2.27 -12.44 -6.37
N ILE A 78 1.81 -11.76 -5.31
CA ILE A 78 1.57 -12.38 -4.00
C ILE A 78 0.49 -13.46 -4.11
N ARG A 79 -0.65 -13.13 -4.74
CA ARG A 79 -1.80 -14.03 -4.87
C ARG A 79 -1.48 -15.31 -5.64
N ARG A 80 -0.51 -15.30 -6.56
CA ARG A 80 0.00 -16.53 -7.22
C ARG A 80 0.57 -17.55 -6.22
N TYR A 81 1.12 -17.09 -5.09
CA TYR A 81 1.82 -17.96 -4.13
C TYR A 81 1.14 -18.07 -2.76
N ASP A 82 0.31 -17.09 -2.36
CA ASP A 82 -0.44 -17.10 -1.12
C ASP A 82 -1.77 -16.34 -1.22
N THR A 83 -2.87 -17.09 -1.18
CA THR A 83 -4.24 -16.55 -1.10
C THR A 83 -4.81 -16.56 0.32
N THR A 84 -4.06 -17.06 1.31
CA THR A 84 -4.54 -17.28 2.68
C THR A 84 -4.41 -16.06 3.58
N ARG A 85 -3.60 -15.07 3.17
CA ARG A 85 -3.32 -13.85 3.94
C ARG A 85 -3.77 -12.59 3.18
N PRO A 86 -4.23 -11.56 3.90
CA PRO A 86 -4.54 -10.26 3.30
C PRO A 86 -3.29 -9.50 2.84
N ILE A 87 -3.48 -8.62 1.88
CA ILE A 87 -2.50 -7.71 1.28
C ILE A 87 -2.81 -6.27 1.72
N THR A 88 -1.77 -5.51 2.05
CA THR A 88 -1.85 -4.09 2.44
C THR A 88 -0.67 -3.29 1.86
N ALA A 89 -0.66 -1.99 2.12
CA ALA A 89 0.48 -1.09 1.93
C ALA A 89 0.43 -0.02 3.03
N GLY A 90 1.59 0.49 3.44
CA GLY A 90 1.66 1.63 4.34
C GLY A 90 1.51 2.93 3.58
N CYS A 91 0.37 3.63 3.73
CA CYS A 91 0.09 4.83 2.96
C CYS A 91 0.07 6.09 3.84
N ASN A 92 0.89 7.07 3.47
CA ASN A 92 0.87 8.42 4.05
C ASN A 92 -0.07 9.37 3.28
N GLU A 93 -0.70 8.93 2.19
CA GLU A 93 -1.80 9.64 1.54
C GLU A 93 -3.12 8.92 1.90
N PRO A 94 -3.89 9.42 2.89
CA PRO A 94 -5.11 8.76 3.37
C PRO A 94 -6.34 9.03 2.49
N SER A 95 -6.23 9.88 1.47
CA SER A 95 -7.33 10.21 0.56
C SER A 95 -7.83 8.97 -0.20
N PRO A 96 -9.15 8.80 -0.41
CA PRO A 96 -9.67 7.77 -1.31
C PRO A 96 -9.19 7.92 -2.77
N ASP A 97 -8.66 9.08 -3.16
CA ASP A 97 -8.06 9.31 -4.48
C ASP A 97 -6.66 8.69 -4.65
N ASN A 98 -6.06 8.19 -3.56
CA ASN A 98 -4.81 7.45 -3.57
C ASN A 98 -4.86 6.29 -4.59
N HIS A 99 -3.90 6.24 -5.51
CA HIS A 99 -3.87 5.24 -6.57
C HIS A 99 -3.78 3.79 -6.06
N LEU A 100 -3.08 3.56 -4.94
CA LEU A 100 -3.02 2.24 -4.32
C LEU A 100 -4.39 1.81 -3.79
N PHE A 101 -5.17 2.72 -3.21
CA PHE A 101 -6.52 2.40 -2.76
C PHE A 101 -7.48 2.23 -3.93
N LYS A 102 -7.41 3.11 -4.94
CA LYS A 102 -8.22 3.03 -6.17
C LYS A 102 -7.97 1.77 -6.97
N SER A 103 -6.79 1.16 -6.85
CA SER A 103 -6.48 -0.13 -7.46
C SER A 103 -7.46 -1.24 -7.09
N GLY A 104 -8.09 -1.15 -5.90
CA GLY A 104 -8.94 -2.21 -5.35
C GLY A 104 -8.18 -3.46 -4.90
N ALA A 105 -6.86 -3.52 -5.11
CA ALA A 105 -6.03 -4.69 -4.86
C ALA A 105 -5.66 -4.91 -3.38
N LEU A 106 -5.78 -3.87 -2.55
CA LEU A 106 -5.52 -3.96 -1.10
C LEU A 106 -6.74 -4.50 -0.35
N ASP A 107 -6.52 -5.55 0.46
CA ASP A 107 -7.53 -6.12 1.34
C ASP A 107 -7.71 -5.29 2.62
N LEU A 108 -6.64 -4.63 3.07
CA LEU A 108 -6.58 -3.83 4.29
C LEU A 108 -6.10 -2.41 3.97
N VAL A 109 -6.83 -1.41 4.46
CA VAL A 109 -6.41 -0.01 4.39
C VAL A 109 -5.35 0.26 5.46
N GLY A 110 -4.18 0.70 5.03
CA GLY A 110 -3.05 1.02 5.92
C GLY A 110 -2.76 2.53 5.95
N PHE A 111 -2.96 3.18 7.10
CA PHE A 111 -2.57 4.59 7.28
C PHE A 111 -1.25 4.72 8.06
N ASN A 112 -0.40 5.60 7.57
CA ASN A 112 0.74 6.13 8.31
C ASN A 112 0.34 7.48 8.91
N TYR A 113 0.56 7.69 10.22
CA TYR A 113 0.48 9.00 10.91
C TYR A 113 -0.87 9.77 10.91
N HIS A 114 -1.89 9.32 10.18
CA HIS A 114 -3.15 10.03 9.96
C HIS A 114 -4.28 9.67 10.94
N HIS A 115 -4.01 9.73 12.24
CA HIS A 115 -5.00 9.38 13.28
C HIS A 115 -6.29 10.22 13.24
N GLN A 116 -6.20 11.48 12.82
CA GLN A 116 -7.34 12.38 12.67
C GLN A 116 -8.30 12.01 11.54
N TRP A 117 -7.87 11.14 10.61
CA TRP A 117 -8.66 10.68 9.45
C TRP A 117 -9.43 9.38 9.71
N VAL A 118 -9.19 8.70 10.85
CA VAL A 118 -9.86 7.44 11.19
C VAL A 118 -11.38 7.55 11.17
N LYS A 119 -11.92 8.70 11.61
CA LYS A 119 -13.37 8.96 11.65
C LYS A 119 -14.03 8.86 10.28
N ASP A 120 -13.28 9.12 9.21
CA ASP A 120 -13.78 9.16 7.83
C ASP A 120 -13.53 7.82 7.10
N VAL A 121 -12.77 6.89 7.68
CA VAL A 121 -12.51 5.56 7.09
C VAL A 121 -13.79 4.80 6.76
N PRO A 122 -14.80 4.69 7.65
CA PRO A 122 -16.05 3.98 7.31
C PRO A 122 -16.82 4.61 6.15
N LYS A 123 -16.65 5.92 5.93
CA LYS A 123 -17.28 6.66 4.83
C LYS A 123 -16.52 6.47 3.53
N ASN A 124 -15.20 6.57 3.56
CA ASN A 124 -14.34 6.53 2.36
C ASN A 124 -14.05 5.10 1.88
N PHE A 125 -14.00 4.13 2.80
CA PHE A 125 -13.69 2.73 2.52
C PHE A 125 -14.75 1.82 3.17
N PRO A 126 -16.00 1.88 2.73
CA PRO A 126 -17.11 1.17 3.38
C PRO A 126 -16.87 -0.34 3.39
N GLY A 127 -16.87 -0.93 4.59
CA GLY A 127 -16.71 -2.38 4.80
C GLY A 127 -15.27 -2.90 4.66
N LYS A 128 -14.28 -2.05 4.37
CA LYS A 128 -12.87 -2.45 4.33
C LYS A 128 -12.27 -2.43 5.75
N PRO A 129 -11.55 -3.48 6.17
CA PRO A 129 -10.79 -3.43 7.41
C PRO A 129 -9.63 -2.45 7.30
N PHE A 130 -9.20 -1.93 8.45
CA PHE A 130 -8.27 -0.81 8.56
C PHE A 130 -7.25 -1.06 9.69
N LEU A 131 -6.00 -0.60 9.49
CA LEU A 131 -4.99 -0.53 10.54
C LEU A 131 -4.05 0.68 10.38
N PHE A 132 -3.39 1.06 11.46
CA PHE A 132 -2.24 1.96 11.38
C PHE A 132 -0.99 1.15 11.07
N THR A 133 -0.48 1.30 9.86
CA THR A 133 0.78 0.69 9.40
C THR A 133 1.99 1.40 10.00
N GLU A 134 1.87 2.69 10.32
CA GLU A 134 2.90 3.48 11.00
C GLU A 134 2.25 4.55 11.92
N SER A 135 2.80 4.76 13.12
CA SER A 135 2.25 5.73 14.08
C SER A 135 3.33 6.35 14.98
N VAL A 136 2.94 7.42 15.70
CA VAL A 136 3.73 8.15 16.69
C VAL A 136 4.85 9.03 16.09
N SER A 137 5.91 8.46 15.54
CA SER A 137 7.15 9.17 15.13
C SER A 137 7.81 10.02 16.24
N ALA A 138 7.56 9.72 17.51
CA ALA A 138 8.19 10.45 18.62
C ALA A 138 9.65 10.05 18.78
N LEU A 139 10.53 11.05 18.94
CA LEU A 139 11.95 10.85 19.19
C LEU A 139 12.26 11.02 20.68
N GLN A 140 13.08 10.11 21.21
CA GLN A 140 13.55 10.17 22.59
C GLN A 140 15.01 9.73 22.68
N THR A 141 15.75 10.35 23.60
CA THR A 141 17.08 9.86 24.02
C THR A 141 16.95 9.28 25.42
N ARG A 142 17.25 7.98 25.57
CA ARG A 142 17.15 7.28 26.86
C ARG A 142 17.97 8.01 27.93
N GLY A 143 17.29 8.44 29.00
CA GLY A 143 17.92 9.13 30.15
C GLY A 143 18.17 10.63 29.94
N TYR A 144 17.71 11.23 28.84
CA TYR A 144 17.74 12.67 28.64
C TYR A 144 16.39 13.29 29.01
N TYR A 145 16.41 14.31 29.86
CA TYR A 145 15.23 15.05 30.28
C TYR A 145 15.46 16.53 29.98
N ARG A 146 14.66 17.11 29.07
CA ARG A 146 14.68 18.55 28.82
C ARG A 146 13.88 19.25 29.92
N MET A 147 14.54 20.13 30.67
CA MET A 147 13.90 20.91 31.73
C MET A 147 13.45 22.29 31.21
N PRO A 148 12.37 22.87 31.78
CA PRO A 148 11.50 22.28 32.79
C PRO A 148 10.69 21.12 32.21
N SER A 149 10.54 20.04 32.97
CA SER A 149 9.62 18.97 32.58
C SER A 149 8.19 19.48 32.69
N ASP A 150 7.30 18.97 31.82
CA ASP A 150 5.87 19.20 31.97
C ASP A 150 5.42 18.85 33.40
N SER A 151 4.55 19.69 33.96
CA SER A 151 3.90 19.45 35.24
C SER A 151 2.41 19.25 34.97
N VAL A 152 1.84 18.18 35.53
CA VAL A 152 0.39 18.01 35.54
C VAL A 152 -0.12 18.84 36.73
N LEU A 153 -0.89 19.89 36.44
CA LEU A 153 -1.61 20.70 37.44
C LEU A 153 -2.81 19.95 38.00
#